data_AF-K1TMV4-F1
#
_entry.id   AF-K1TMV4-F1
#
_cell.length_a   1.000
_cell.length_b   1.000
_cell.length_c   1.000
_cell.angle_alpha   90.00
_cell.angle_beta   90.00
_cell.angle_gamma   90.00
#
_symmetry.space_group_name_H-M   'P 1'
#
loop_
_entity.id
_entity.type
_entity.pdbx_description
1 polymer ?
#
loop_
_entity_poly.entity_id
_entity_poly.type
_entity_poly.pdbx_seq_one_letter_code
_entity_poly.pdbx_strand_id
1 'polypeptide(L)'
;GCFNSEAMQVLKEREVILFPDLKATDEWRQRLPMLETICRRVTCSDLLEKMATDEQRSRGLDIADFLLMEDTPQMILAKMIERNPMLQTFIDTFGLELVDAGKIE
;
A
#
# COMPACT_ATOMS: atom_id res chain seq x y z
N GLY A 1 0.07 -22.53 -9.82
CA GLY A 1 0.15 -21.16 -9.27
C GLY A 1 -0.10 -20.16 -10.39
N CYS A 2 -0.63 -18.98 -10.07
CA CYS A 2 -1.03 -17.95 -11.05
C CYS A 2 0.11 -17.38 -11.91
N PHE A 3 1.36 -17.58 -11.51
CA PHE A 3 2.55 -17.19 -12.27
C PHE A 3 3.01 -18.32 -13.20
N ASN A 4 2.38 -18.44 -14.37
CA ASN A 4 2.90 -19.26 -15.47
C ASN A 4 3.21 -18.39 -16.70
N SER A 5 4.22 -18.76 -17.46
CA SER A 5 4.76 -17.92 -18.54
C SER A 5 3.78 -17.66 -19.68
N GLU A 6 2.77 -18.53 -19.86
CA GLU A 6 1.75 -18.39 -20.88
C GLU A 6 0.72 -17.31 -20.49
N ALA A 7 0.18 -17.38 -19.28
CA ALA A 7 -0.75 -16.39 -18.76
C ALA A 7 -0.10 -14.99 -18.61
N MET A 8 1.17 -14.94 -18.23
CA MET A 8 1.88 -13.67 -18.01
C MET A 8 2.22 -12.92 -19.30
N GLN A 9 2.04 -13.52 -20.48
CA GLN A 9 2.22 -12.81 -21.77
C GLN A 9 1.32 -11.57 -21.89
N VAL A 10 0.21 -11.50 -21.16
CA VAL A 10 -0.66 -10.31 -21.11
C VAL A 10 0.08 -9.06 -20.60
N LEU A 11 1.15 -9.25 -19.84
CA LEU A 11 1.99 -8.18 -19.26
C LEU A 11 3.17 -7.78 -20.15
N LYS A 12 3.29 -8.37 -21.35
CA LYS A 12 4.41 -8.13 -22.25
C LYS A 12 4.59 -6.65 -22.57
N GLU A 13 5.84 -6.18 -22.52
CA GLU A 13 6.24 -4.77 -22.73
C GLU A 13 5.62 -3.73 -21.77
N ARG A 14 4.96 -4.17 -20.69
CA ARG A 14 4.40 -3.25 -19.67
C ARG A 14 5.37 -3.01 -18.54
N GLU A 15 5.18 -1.87 -17.88
CA GLU A 15 5.74 -1.65 -16.55
C GLU A 15 4.74 -2.16 -15.51
N VAL A 16 5.19 -3.06 -14.64
CA VAL A 16 4.35 -3.77 -13.68
C VAL A 16 4.89 -3.56 -12.28
N ILE A 17 4.01 -3.20 -11.35
CA ILE A 17 4.31 -3.17 -9.93
C ILE A 17 3.43 -4.21 -9.26
N LEU A 18 4.06 -5.17 -8.58
CA LEU A 18 3.37 -6.20 -7.82
C LEU A 18 3.13 -5.71 -6.39
N PHE A 19 1.90 -5.90 -5.91
CA PHE A 19 1.50 -5.66 -4.53
C PHE A 19 1.05 -7.00 -3.92
N PRO A 20 1.98 -7.79 -3.36
CA PRO A 20 1.66 -9.05 -2.72
C PRO A 20 0.86 -8.83 -1.43
N ASP A 21 0.09 -9.85 -1.03
CA ASP A 21 -0.51 -9.92 0.30
C ASP A 21 0.58 -9.83 1.39
N LEU A 22 0.18 -9.38 2.58
CA LEU A 22 1.07 -9.43 3.74
C LEU A 22 1.54 -10.87 4.00
N LYS A 23 2.83 -11.03 4.25
CA LYS A 23 3.62 -12.28 4.36
C LYS A 23 3.92 -12.99 3.04
N ALA A 24 3.41 -12.53 1.90
CA ALA A 24 3.66 -13.15 0.59
C ALA A 24 4.79 -12.46 -0.20
N THR A 25 5.40 -11.40 0.33
CA THR A 25 6.40 -10.59 -0.40
C THR A 25 7.60 -11.41 -0.90
N ASP A 26 8.15 -12.28 -0.05
CA ASP A 26 9.32 -13.08 -0.43
C ASP A 26 8.98 -14.14 -1.49
N GLU A 27 7.80 -14.76 -1.39
CA GLU A 27 7.32 -15.72 -2.40
C GLU A 27 7.18 -15.05 -3.77
N TRP A 28 6.63 -13.84 -3.80
CA TRP A 28 6.45 -13.09 -5.05
C TRP A 28 7.78 -12.58 -5.61
N ARG A 29 8.73 -12.19 -4.74
CA ARG A 29 10.09 -11.82 -5.18
C ARG A 29 10.80 -12.97 -5.90
N GLN A 30 10.59 -14.22 -5.46
CA GLN A 30 11.13 -15.39 -6.15
C GLN A 30 10.56 -15.58 -7.57
N ARG A 31 9.42 -14.96 -7.90
CA ARG A 31 8.79 -15.01 -9.23
C ARG A 31 9.23 -13.88 -10.16
N LEU A 32 9.89 -12.83 -9.64
CA LEU A 32 10.37 -11.71 -10.44
C LEU A 32 11.25 -12.14 -11.63
N PRO A 33 12.21 -13.07 -11.50
CA PRO A 33 13.07 -13.45 -12.64
C PRO A 33 12.29 -13.95 -13.85
N MET A 34 11.16 -14.65 -13.65
CA MET A 34 10.31 -15.09 -14.74
C MET A 34 9.57 -13.91 -15.40
N LEU A 35 9.08 -12.96 -14.60
CA LEU A 35 8.37 -11.79 -15.09
C LEU A 35 9.29 -10.78 -15.78
N GLU A 36 10.55 -10.68 -15.36
CA GLU A 36 11.57 -9.85 -16.00
C GLU A 36 11.85 -10.29 -17.44
N THR A 37 11.64 -11.56 -17.79
CA THR A 37 11.75 -12.04 -19.18
C THR A 37 10.58 -11.63 -20.07
N ILE A 38 9.47 -11.16 -19.48
CA ILE A 38 8.21 -10.88 -20.18
C ILE A 38 7.89 -9.37 -20.17
N CYS A 39 8.00 -8.76 -19.00
CA CYS A 39 7.65 -7.35 -18.77
C CYS A 39 8.79 -6.44 -19.19
N ARG A 40 8.47 -5.20 -19.58
CA ARG A 40 9.51 -4.16 -19.81
C ARG A 40 10.23 -3.82 -18.52
N ARG A 41 9.49 -3.76 -17.42
CA ARG A 41 10.00 -3.54 -16.07
C ARG A 41 9.02 -4.17 -15.08
N VAL A 42 9.53 -4.86 -14.08
CA VAL A 42 8.72 -5.41 -12.99
C VAL A 42 9.37 -5.08 -11.65
N THR A 43 8.57 -4.67 -10.67
CA THR A 43 9.03 -4.46 -9.29
C THR A 43 8.06 -5.11 -8.31
N CYS A 44 8.57 -5.61 -7.19
CA CYS A 44 7.76 -6.09 -6.08
C CYS A 44 7.78 -5.06 -4.96
N SER A 45 6.62 -4.46 -4.67
CA SER A 45 6.45 -3.44 -3.65
C SER A 45 6.45 -4.05 -2.25
N ASP A 46 7.20 -3.46 -1.33
CA ASP A 46 7.19 -3.80 0.09
C ASP A 46 6.44 -2.76 0.94
N LEU A 47 5.67 -1.88 0.27
CA LEU A 47 4.94 -0.79 0.93
C LEU A 47 3.95 -1.32 1.98
N LEU A 48 3.19 -2.36 1.62
CA LEU A 48 2.20 -2.95 2.53
C LEU A 48 2.88 -3.53 3.78
N GLU A 49 3.98 -4.27 3.61
CA GLU A 49 4.73 -4.84 4.75
C GLU A 49 5.27 -3.79 5.70
N LYS A 50 5.75 -2.67 5.17
CA LYS A 50 6.31 -1.56 5.95
C LYS A 50 5.25 -0.77 6.71
N MET A 51 4.05 -0.65 6.15
CA MET A 51 2.95 0.13 6.74
C MET A 51 2.04 -0.70 7.64
N ALA A 52 2.01 -2.02 7.47
CA ALA A 52 1.11 -2.88 8.21
C ALA A 52 1.43 -2.96 9.71
N THR A 53 0.38 -2.86 10.52
CA THR A 53 0.43 -3.22 11.95
C THR A 53 0.58 -4.74 12.11
N ASP A 54 0.99 -5.18 13.31
CA ASP A 54 1.13 -6.61 13.59
C ASP A 54 -0.20 -7.36 13.44
N GLU A 55 -1.32 -6.71 13.77
CA GLU A 55 -2.65 -7.29 13.56
C GLU A 55 -2.97 -7.45 12.07
N GLN A 56 -2.72 -6.41 11.25
CA GLN A 56 -2.92 -6.48 9.81
C GLN A 56 -2.03 -7.56 9.18
N ARG A 57 -0.76 -7.66 9.61
CA ARG A 57 0.16 -8.71 9.17
C ARG A 57 -0.30 -10.10 9.61
N SER A 58 -0.86 -10.22 10.82
CA SER A 58 -1.42 -11.49 11.30
C SER A 58 -2.57 -11.98 10.40
N ARG A 59 -3.40 -11.05 9.93
CA ARG A 59 -4.56 -11.30 9.05
C ARG A 59 -4.22 -11.52 7.58
N GLY A 60 -3.01 -11.14 7.15
CA GLY A 60 -2.58 -11.37 5.76
C GLY A 60 -3.31 -10.49 4.75
N LEU A 61 -3.56 -9.23 5.09
CA LEU A 61 -4.35 -8.31 4.26
C LEU A 61 -3.71 -8.04 2.89
N ASP A 62 -4.56 -7.78 1.90
CA ASP A 62 -4.17 -7.48 0.54
C ASP A 62 -4.32 -5.98 0.22
N ILE A 63 -3.91 -5.56 -1.00
CA ILE A 63 -4.03 -4.16 -1.41
C ILE A 63 -5.49 -3.67 -1.44
N ALA A 64 -6.47 -4.54 -1.74
CA ALA A 64 -7.87 -4.14 -1.78
C ALA A 64 -8.39 -3.86 -0.37
N ASP A 65 -8.00 -4.65 0.63
CA ASP A 65 -8.30 -4.37 2.03
C ASP A 65 -7.79 -2.99 2.42
N PHE A 66 -6.54 -2.65 2.09
CA PHE A 66 -5.98 -1.33 2.37
C PHE A 66 -6.70 -0.18 1.65
N LEU A 67 -7.18 -0.41 0.42
CA LEU A 67 -7.92 0.59 -0.35
C LEU A 67 -9.37 0.77 0.12
N LEU A 68 -9.95 -0.26 0.75
CA LEU A 68 -11.34 -0.27 1.22
C LEU A 68 -11.47 -0.01 2.72
N MET A 69 -10.36 0.06 3.47
CA MET A 69 -10.34 0.41 4.88
C MET A 69 -10.99 1.78 5.11
N GLU A 70 -11.62 1.93 6.27
CA GLU A 70 -12.02 3.25 6.76
C GLU A 70 -10.79 4.15 6.83
N ASP A 71 -10.95 5.40 6.41
CA ASP A 71 -9.86 6.36 6.43
C ASP A 71 -9.30 6.45 7.86
N THR A 72 -8.00 6.25 8.01
CA THR A 72 -7.34 6.52 9.29
C THR A 72 -7.43 8.01 9.61
N PRO A 73 -7.35 8.41 10.89
CA PRO A 73 -7.32 9.83 11.26
C PRO A 73 -6.29 10.65 10.46
N GLN A 74 -5.15 10.04 10.11
CA GLN A 74 -4.10 10.66 9.29
C GLN A 74 -4.58 10.90 7.85
N MET A 75 -5.28 9.93 7.26
CA MET A 75 -5.85 10.06 5.91
C MET A 75 -6.95 11.11 5.87
N ILE A 76 -7.80 11.16 6.90
CA ILE A 76 -8.84 12.20 7.03
C ILE A 76 -8.18 13.58 7.11
N LEU A 77 -7.16 13.74 7.97
CA LEU A 77 -6.42 15.00 8.11
C LEU A 77 -5.79 15.43 6.78
N ALA A 78 -5.16 14.51 6.04
CA ALA A 78 -4.58 14.80 4.73
C ALA A 78 -5.64 15.32 3.74
N LYS A 79 -6.82 14.68 3.69
CA LYS A 79 -7.96 15.15 2.85
C LYS A 79 -8.48 16.52 3.31
N MET A 80 -8.48 16.82 4.61
CA MET A 80 -8.86 18.14 5.13
C MET A 80 -7.87 19.22 4.68
N ILE A 81 -6.57 18.93 4.74
CA ILE A 81 -5.50 19.84 4.30
C ILE A 81 -5.56 20.08 2.79
N GLU A 82 -5.85 19.05 1.99
CA GLU A 82 -6.05 19.21 0.56
C GLU A 82 -7.20 20.19 0.24
N ARG A 83 -8.28 20.15 1.02
CA ARG A 83 -9.41 21.07 0.90
C ARG A 83 -9.09 22.49 1.39
N ASN A 84 -8.28 22.60 2.44
CA ASN A 84 -7.86 23.88 2.99
C ASN A 84 -6.37 23.85 3.39
N PRO A 85 -5.47 24.30 2.49
CA PRO A 85 -4.03 24.29 2.75
C PRO A 85 -3.60 25.08 3.99
N MET A 86 -4.40 26.06 4.44
CA MET A 86 -4.11 26.83 5.66
C MET A 86 -4.15 25.97 6.92
N LEU A 87 -4.80 24.81 6.89
CA LEU A 87 -4.80 23.86 8.01
C LEU A 87 -3.39 23.34 8.30
N GLN A 88 -2.56 23.10 7.28
CA GLN A 88 -1.17 22.72 7.49
C GLN A 88 -0.38 23.84 8.19
N THR A 89 -0.52 25.08 7.71
CA THR A 89 0.12 26.25 8.34
C THR A 89 -0.33 26.42 9.79
N PHE A 90 -1.61 26.18 10.10
CA PHE A 90 -2.12 26.24 11.46
C PHE A 90 -1.52 25.16 12.35
N ILE A 91 -1.47 23.91 11.87
CA ILE A 91 -0.84 22.78 12.57
C ILE A 91 0.62 23.10 12.89
N ASP A 92 1.38 23.56 11.90
CA ASP A 92 2.80 23.85 12.04
C ASP A 92 3.05 25.04 12.99
N THR A 93 2.23 26.09 12.89
CA THR A 93 2.37 27.32 13.71
C THR A 93 2.14 27.03 15.19
N PHE A 94 1.16 26.18 15.50
CA PHE A 94 0.77 25.87 16.88
C PHE A 94 1.36 24.54 17.39
N GLY A 95 2.15 23.83 16.58
CA GLY A 95 2.73 22.55 16.94
C GLY A 95 1.69 21.51 17.30
N LEU A 96 0.60 21.44 16.54
CA LEU A 96 -0.51 20.53 16.83
C LEU A 96 -0.16 19.11 16.40
N GLU A 97 -0.54 18.15 17.24
CA GLU A 97 -0.36 16.74 16.96
C GLU A 97 -1.71 16.06 16.77
N LEU A 98 -1.75 15.11 15.85
CA LEU A 98 -2.93 14.28 15.66
C LEU A 98 -3.02 13.28 16.82
N VAL A 99 -3.99 13.50 17.71
CA VAL A 99 -4.31 12.58 18.80
C VAL A 99 -5.43 11.65 18.37
N ASP A 100 -5.36 10.39 18.78
CA ASP A 100 -6.46 9.46 18.59
C ASP A 100 -7.67 9.95 19.39
N ALA A 101 -8.75 10.33 18.72
CA ALA A 101 -10.03 10.50 19.37
C ALA A 101 -10.53 9.10 19.70
N GLY A 102 -10.03 8.52 20.80
CA GLY A 102 -10.54 7.26 21.32
C GLY A 102 -12.06 7.30 21.27
N LYS A 103 -12.68 6.25 20.71
CA LYS A 103 -14.14 6.14 20.54
C LYS A 103 -14.81 6.71 21.78
N ILE A 104 -15.48 7.85 21.64
CA ILE A 104 -16.37 8.35 22.67
C ILE A 104 -17.56 7.39 22.60
N GLU A 105 -17.53 6.37 23.47
CA GLU A 105 -18.69 5.51 23.75
C GLU A 105 -19.82 6.33 24.38
#